data_AF-A0A0S9KCQ1-F1
#
_entry.id   AF-A0A0S9KCQ1-F1
#
_cell.length_a   1.000
_cell.length_b   1.000
_cell.length_c   1.000
_cell.angle_alpha   90.00
_cell.angle_beta   90.00
_cell.angle_gamma   90.00
#
_symmetry.space_group_name_H-M   'P 1'
#
loop_
_entity.id
_entity.type
_entity.pdbx_description
1 polymer ?
#
loop_
_entity_poly.entity_id
_entity_poly.type
_entity_poly.pdbx_seq_one_letter_code
_entity_poly.pdbx_strand_id
1 'polypeptide(L)'
;MTGSTIPKYLFQENATITRTTLGFDPERLFFTFWVWVDLEGGGGHGFGDYALDRPHPHPGHRGERIPTEYGMQMISAIIRAVGVNNWEELVGQPIKVVREAGERTRIIGIVPADGHSGVPLLFDDVADATRWGAA
;
A
#
# COMPACT_ATOMS: atom_id res chain seq x y z
N MET A 1 -10.70 -3.98 -11.33
CA MET A 1 -9.95 -4.83 -10.39
C MET A 1 -10.94 -5.52 -9.46
N THR A 2 -11.08 -6.84 -9.62
CA THR A 2 -11.68 -7.72 -8.62
C THR A 2 -10.74 -7.77 -7.41
N GLY A 3 -11.24 -7.62 -6.18
CA GLY A 3 -10.39 -7.59 -4.97
C GLY A 3 -9.57 -8.89 -4.81
N SER A 4 -8.41 -8.78 -4.15
CA SER A 4 -7.52 -9.90 -3.89
C SER A 4 -8.23 -11.00 -3.08
N THR A 5 -8.05 -12.27 -3.45
CA THR A 5 -8.47 -13.37 -2.58
C THR A 5 -7.35 -13.63 -1.59
N ILE A 6 -7.57 -13.36 -0.30
CA ILE A 6 -6.55 -13.59 0.74
C ILE A 6 -6.40 -15.09 1.00
N PRO A 7 -5.20 -15.67 0.79
CA PRO A 7 -4.95 -17.08 1.10
C PRO A 7 -5.17 -17.41 2.58
N LYS A 8 -5.70 -18.61 2.87
CA LYS A 8 -6.03 -19.07 4.24
C LYS A 8 -4.84 -19.20 5.19
N TYR A 9 -3.61 -19.21 4.67
CA TYR A 9 -2.38 -19.31 5.47
C TYR A 9 -1.82 -17.95 5.89
N LEU A 10 -2.46 -16.85 5.49
CA LEU A 10 -2.07 -15.51 5.91
C LEU A 10 -2.76 -15.12 7.21
N PHE A 11 -1.99 -14.50 8.08
CA PHE A 11 -2.47 -13.97 9.35
C PHE A 11 -3.06 -12.57 9.14
N GLN A 12 -4.20 -12.31 9.76
CA GLN A 12 -4.86 -11.01 9.75
C GLN A 12 -4.96 -10.48 11.17
N GLU A 13 -4.63 -9.20 11.34
CA GLU A 13 -4.65 -8.54 12.65
C GLU A 13 -5.29 -7.16 12.53
N ASN A 14 -6.21 -6.84 13.44
CA ASN A 14 -6.84 -5.53 13.48
C ASN A 14 -5.81 -4.45 13.77
N ALA A 15 -5.94 -3.33 13.07
CA ALA A 15 -5.08 -2.18 13.25
C ALA A 15 -5.82 -0.88 12.94
N THR A 16 -5.35 0.22 13.51
CA THR A 16 -5.82 1.58 13.20
C THR A 16 -4.72 2.33 12.49
N ILE A 17 -5.03 2.98 11.36
CA ILE A 17 -4.07 3.84 10.67
C ILE A 17 -3.86 5.11 11.50
N THR A 18 -2.62 5.37 11.92
CA THR A 18 -2.28 6.50 12.81
C THR A 18 -1.60 7.65 12.09
N ARG A 19 -0.92 7.36 10.98
CA ARG A 19 -0.22 8.38 10.17
C ARG A 19 -0.09 7.92 8.73
N THR A 20 -0.06 8.86 7.80
CA THR A 20 0.29 8.60 6.40
C THR A 20 1.23 9.67 5.86
N THR A 21 2.01 9.30 4.84
CA THR A 21 2.70 10.25 3.95
C THR A 21 2.55 9.77 2.51
N LEU A 22 2.44 10.73 1.58
CA LEU A 22 2.47 10.50 0.15
C LEU A 22 3.27 11.65 -0.46
N GLY A 23 4.41 11.34 -1.07
CA GLY A 23 5.34 12.38 -1.46
C GLY A 23 6.70 11.84 -1.89
N PHE A 24 7.61 12.76 -2.20
CA PHE A 24 9.01 12.41 -2.41
C PHE A 24 9.68 12.12 -1.07
N ASP A 25 10.31 10.96 -0.97
CA ASP A 25 11.16 10.65 0.16
C ASP A 25 12.51 11.38 0.00
N PRO A 26 12.90 12.21 0.99
CA PRO A 26 14.12 13.02 0.89
C PRO A 26 15.41 12.20 0.95
N GLU A 27 15.39 11.01 1.54
CA GLU A 27 16.55 10.12 1.67
C GLU A 27 16.66 9.17 0.47
N ARG A 28 15.51 8.71 -0.05
CA ARG A 28 15.45 7.74 -1.15
C ARG A 28 15.35 8.37 -2.54
N LEU A 29 14.98 9.65 -2.62
CA LEU A 29 14.85 10.42 -3.86
C LEU A 29 13.87 9.79 -4.87
N PHE A 30 12.76 9.22 -4.38
CA PHE A 30 11.67 8.73 -5.22
C PHE A 30 10.30 9.03 -4.60
N PHE A 31 9.27 9.16 -5.45
CA PHE A 31 7.89 9.31 -5.02
C PHE A 31 7.40 8.00 -4.41
N THR A 32 6.96 8.06 -3.15
CA THR A 32 6.57 6.91 -2.35
C THR A 32 5.39 7.25 -1.43
N PHE A 33 4.92 6.25 -0.72
CA PHE A 33 4.02 6.42 0.39
C PHE A 33 4.53 5.69 1.63
N TRP A 34 4.01 6.11 2.78
CA TRP A 34 4.06 5.35 4.01
C TRP A 34 2.71 5.41 4.71
N VAL A 35 2.31 4.30 5.32
CA VAL A 35 1.15 4.19 6.20
C VAL A 35 1.63 3.54 7.48
N TRP A 36 1.42 4.22 8.60
CA TRP A 36 1.68 3.68 9.93
C TRP A 36 0.39 3.28 10.61
N VAL A 37 0.45 2.17 11.32
CA VAL A 37 -0.67 1.56 12.00
C VAL A 37 -0.29 1.18 13.42
N ASP A 38 -1.27 1.25 14.31
CA ASP A 38 -1.18 0.64 15.64
C ASP A 38 -2.00 -0.64 15.63
N LEU A 39 -1.35 -1.76 15.98
CA LEU A 39 -2.01 -3.06 16.11
C LEU A 39 -2.82 -3.12 17.42
N GLU A 40 -3.95 -3.82 17.40
CA GLU A 40 -4.80 -4.00 18.59
C GLU A 40 -4.05 -4.73 19.73
N GLY A 41 -3.13 -5.65 19.39
CA GLY A 41 -2.23 -6.32 20.35
C GLY A 41 -1.09 -5.45 20.88
N GLY A 42 -1.01 -4.19 20.45
CA GLY A 42 0.08 -3.26 20.75
C GLY A 42 1.21 -3.33 19.73
N GLY A 43 1.89 -2.19 19.52
CA GLY A 43 3.01 -2.05 18.60
C GLY A 43 2.66 -1.26 17.35
N GLY A 44 3.51 -0.26 17.04
CA GLY A 44 3.40 0.55 15.83
C GLY A 44 4.16 -0.11 14.68
N HIS A 45 3.51 -0.27 13.54
CA HIS A 45 4.12 -0.80 12.31
C HIS A 45 3.92 0.17 11.15
N GLY A 46 4.83 0.16 10.19
CA GLY A 46 4.72 0.92 8.95
C GLY A 46 4.80 0.01 7.74
N PHE A 47 4.05 0.33 6.71
CA PHE A 47 4.21 -0.24 5.37
C PHE A 47 4.26 0.88 4.33
N GLY A 48 5.01 0.66 3.25
CA GLY A 48 5.39 1.73 2.33
C GLY A 48 6.72 1.42 1.65
N ASP A 49 7.47 2.47 1.30
CA ASP A 49 8.78 2.40 0.62
C ASP A 49 8.71 1.77 -0.78
N TYR A 50 7.55 1.86 -1.43
CA TYR A 50 7.36 1.44 -2.83
C TYR A 50 7.65 2.62 -3.76
N ALA A 51 8.56 2.45 -4.70
CA ALA A 51 8.75 3.43 -5.76
C ALA A 51 7.50 3.49 -6.66
N LEU A 52 6.78 4.60 -6.59
CA LEU A 52 5.58 4.89 -7.39
C LEU A 52 5.93 5.61 -8.71
N ASP A 53 7.19 5.98 -8.86
CA ASP A 53 7.77 6.58 -10.05
C ASP A 53 8.92 5.70 -10.58
N ARG A 54 9.54 6.13 -11.68
CA ARG A 54 10.75 5.50 -12.20
C ARG A 54 11.74 6.55 -12.70
N PRO A 55 13.05 6.23 -12.76
CA PRO A 55 14.03 7.10 -13.40
C PRO A 55 13.66 7.40 -14.85
N HIS A 56 13.94 8.63 -15.29
CA HIS A 56 13.81 8.99 -16.71
C HIS A 56 14.78 8.12 -17.56
N PRO A 57 14.31 7.50 -18.66
CA PRO A 57 15.13 6.53 -19.40
C PRO A 57 16.24 7.20 -20.24
N HIS A 58 16.09 8.48 -20.57
CA HIS A 58 17.07 9.20 -21.38
C HIS A 58 18.25 9.72 -20.53
N PRO A 59 19.51 9.43 -20.88
CA PRO A 59 20.69 9.83 -20.10
C PRO A 59 20.87 11.35 -19.89
N GLY A 60 20.23 12.19 -20.71
CA GLY A 60 20.25 13.65 -20.54
C GLY A 60 19.45 14.16 -19.33
N HIS A 61 18.63 13.30 -18.72
CA HIS A 61 17.70 13.63 -17.63
C HIS A 61 18.06 12.88 -16.35
N ARG A 62 19.36 12.75 -16.05
CA ARG A 62 19.82 12.06 -14.83
C ARG A 62 19.25 12.73 -13.59
N GLY A 63 18.63 11.93 -12.72
CA GLY A 63 18.00 12.41 -11.49
C GLY A 63 16.54 12.81 -11.65
N GLU A 64 16.05 12.97 -12.87
CA GLU A 64 14.61 13.15 -13.12
C GLU A 64 13.87 11.81 -12.97
N ARG A 65 12.66 11.90 -12.44
CA ARG A 65 11.76 10.76 -12.24
C ARG A 65 10.41 11.07 -12.83
N ILE A 66 9.81 10.04 -13.42
CA ILE A 66 8.51 10.15 -14.08
C ILE A 66 7.50 9.26 -13.40
N PRO A 67 6.25 9.74 -13.19
CA PRO A 67 5.18 8.93 -12.62
C PRO A 67 4.97 7.63 -13.40
N THR A 68 4.50 6.59 -12.71
CA THR A 68 4.17 5.31 -13.32
C THR A 68 2.70 4.98 -13.17
N GLU A 69 2.19 4.14 -14.08
CA GLU A 69 0.85 3.56 -13.94
C GLU A 69 0.73 2.77 -12.63
N TYR A 70 1.75 1.95 -12.31
CA TYR A 70 1.85 1.24 -11.03
C TYR A 70 1.62 2.16 -9.83
N GLY A 71 2.26 3.34 -9.83
CA GLY A 71 2.12 4.32 -8.77
C GLY A 71 0.66 4.75 -8.55
N MET A 72 -0.04 5.08 -9.63
CA MET A 72 -1.45 5.47 -9.58
C MET A 72 -2.35 4.29 -9.17
N GLN A 73 -2.09 3.10 -9.69
CA GLN A 73 -2.83 1.89 -9.33
C GLN A 73 -2.68 1.57 -7.84
N MET A 74 -1.47 1.65 -7.29
CA MET A 74 -1.18 1.39 -5.88
C MET A 74 -1.93 2.36 -4.96
N ILE A 75 -1.82 3.67 -5.23
CA ILE A 75 -2.54 4.70 -4.46
C ILE A 75 -4.05 4.45 -4.51
N SER A 76 -4.60 4.23 -5.71
CA SER A 76 -6.03 3.97 -5.87
C SER A 76 -6.47 2.67 -5.19
N ALA A 77 -5.63 1.63 -5.20
CA ALA A 77 -5.93 0.35 -4.59
C ALA A 77 -6.00 0.48 -3.06
N ILE A 78 -5.07 1.21 -2.43
CA ILE A 78 -5.07 1.46 -0.99
C ILE A 78 -6.34 2.24 -0.59
N ILE A 79 -6.66 3.33 -1.29
CA ILE A 79 -7.87 4.14 -1.02
C ILE A 79 -9.14 3.27 -1.07
N ARG A 80 -9.26 2.42 -2.11
CA ARG A 80 -10.37 1.48 -2.25
C ARG A 80 -10.35 0.37 -1.21
N ALA A 81 -9.19 -0.08 -0.78
CA ALA A 81 -9.05 -1.14 0.20
C ALA A 81 -9.50 -0.71 1.58
N VAL A 82 -9.23 0.55 1.94
CA VAL A 82 -9.72 1.14 3.18
C VAL A 82 -11.18 1.59 3.05
N GLY A 83 -11.62 1.95 1.84
CA GLY A 83 -13.01 2.37 1.57
C GLY A 83 -13.24 3.87 1.81
N VAL A 84 -12.22 4.69 1.54
CA VAL A 84 -12.25 6.16 1.68
C VAL A 84 -12.21 6.84 0.31
N ASN A 85 -12.42 8.16 0.26
CA ASN A 85 -12.47 8.91 -1.01
C ASN A 85 -11.15 9.57 -1.39
N ASN A 86 -10.29 9.85 -0.42
CA ASN A 86 -8.99 10.49 -0.62
C ASN A 86 -7.95 9.94 0.36
N TRP A 87 -6.69 10.32 0.15
CA TRP A 87 -5.56 9.79 0.93
C TRP A 87 -5.56 10.29 2.37
N GLU A 88 -6.00 11.52 2.57
CA GLU A 88 -6.05 12.20 3.86
C GLU A 88 -7.03 11.52 4.83
N GLU A 89 -8.13 10.98 4.30
CA GLU A 89 -9.14 10.21 5.05
C GLU A 89 -8.64 8.84 5.56
N LEU A 90 -7.46 8.38 5.16
CA LEU A 90 -6.89 7.12 5.65
C LEU A 90 -6.62 7.16 7.16
N VAL A 91 -6.22 8.30 7.71
CA VAL A 91 -5.87 8.43 9.13
C VAL A 91 -7.11 8.23 10.00
N GLY A 92 -7.00 7.37 11.00
CA GLY A 92 -8.08 6.98 11.90
C GLY A 92 -8.93 5.80 11.41
N GLN A 93 -8.72 5.31 10.17
CA GLN A 93 -9.51 4.21 9.66
C GLN A 93 -9.07 2.86 10.26
N PRO A 94 -10.03 2.01 10.67
CA PRO A 94 -9.74 0.65 11.07
C PRO A 94 -9.54 -0.24 9.84
N ILE A 95 -8.50 -1.05 9.87
CA ILE A 95 -8.18 -2.05 8.85
C ILE A 95 -7.76 -3.36 9.52
N LYS A 96 -7.57 -4.42 8.73
CA LYS A 96 -6.73 -5.54 9.15
C LYS A 96 -5.49 -5.59 8.27
N VAL A 97 -4.33 -5.71 8.91
CA VAL A 97 -3.06 -5.94 8.20
C VAL A 97 -2.93 -7.42 7.88
N VAL A 98 -2.39 -7.72 6.69
CA VAL A 98 -2.12 -9.09 6.24
C VAL A 98 -0.63 -9.37 6.36
N ARG A 99 -0.27 -10.48 6.98
CA ARG A 99 1.12 -10.92 7.21
C ARG A 99 1.32 -12.38 6.82
N GLU A 100 2.53 -12.73 6.40
CA GLU A 100 2.92 -14.13 6.22
C GLU A 100 3.14 -14.82 7.57
N ALA A 101 2.85 -16.13 7.61
CA ALA A 101 3.08 -16.92 8.81
C ALA A 101 4.58 -16.95 9.17
N GLY A 102 4.91 -16.48 10.38
CA GLY A 102 6.29 -16.43 10.88
C GLY A 102 6.99 -15.08 10.69
N GLU A 103 6.46 -14.19 9.86
CA GLU A 103 6.95 -12.82 9.71
C GLU A 103 6.12 -11.84 10.55
N ARG A 104 6.66 -11.42 11.69
CA ARG A 104 5.99 -10.45 12.58
C ARG A 104 6.13 -8.99 12.14
N THR A 105 7.04 -8.69 11.23
CA THR A 105 7.40 -7.30 10.90
C THR A 105 6.80 -6.85 9.59
N ARG A 106 6.86 -7.69 8.55
CA ARG A 106 6.39 -7.33 7.21
C ARG A 106 4.87 -7.40 7.11
N ILE A 107 4.29 -6.37 6.52
CA ILE A 107 2.89 -6.32 6.10
C ILE A 107 2.89 -6.47 4.58
N ILE A 108 2.12 -7.42 4.07
CA ILE A 108 2.06 -7.75 2.64
C ILE A 108 0.73 -7.36 1.99
N GLY A 109 -0.20 -6.86 2.78
CA GLY A 109 -1.48 -6.40 2.31
C GLY A 109 -2.33 -5.81 3.42
N ILE A 110 -3.48 -5.29 3.03
CA ILE A 110 -4.50 -4.74 3.91
C ILE A 110 -5.87 -5.21 3.47
N VAL A 111 -6.76 -5.38 4.43
CA VAL A 111 -8.17 -5.65 4.18
C VAL A 111 -9.03 -4.69 5.02
N PRO A 112 -10.29 -4.46 4.60
CA PRO A 112 -11.22 -3.68 5.40
C PRO A 112 -11.43 -4.33 6.77
N ALA A 113 -11.63 -3.52 7.80
CA ALA A 113 -12.16 -4.01 9.07
C ALA A 113 -13.57 -4.57 8.89
N ASP A 114 -14.02 -5.39 9.85
CA ASP A 114 -15.33 -6.03 9.77
C ASP A 114 -16.45 -4.98 9.72
N GLY A 115 -17.34 -5.12 8.72
CA GLY A 115 -18.43 -4.16 8.48
C GLY A 115 -18.07 -2.96 7.61
N HIS A 116 -16.82 -2.85 7.12
CA HIS A 116 -16.38 -1.80 6.20
C HIS A 116 -16.47 -2.24 4.72
N SER A 117 -16.69 -1.30 3.81
CA SER A 117 -17.03 -1.54 2.40
C SER A 117 -15.85 -1.63 1.42
N GLY A 118 -14.62 -1.58 1.92
CA GLY A 118 -13.43 -1.62 1.07
C GLY A 118 -13.21 -2.99 0.41
N VAL A 119 -12.11 -3.10 -0.34
CA VAL A 119 -11.71 -4.33 -1.04
C VAL A 119 -10.36 -4.86 -0.55
N PRO A 120 -10.21 -6.17 -0.28
CA PRO A 120 -8.90 -6.73 0.07
C PRO A 120 -7.81 -6.40 -0.96
N LEU A 121 -6.61 -6.11 -0.45
CA LEU A 121 -5.44 -5.76 -1.25
C LEU A 121 -4.21 -6.52 -0.76
N LEU A 122 -3.61 -7.31 -1.64
CA LEU A 122 -2.21 -7.74 -1.51
C LEU A 122 -1.34 -6.84 -2.37
N PHE A 123 -0.22 -6.35 -1.84
CA PHE A 123 0.60 -5.35 -2.55
C PHE A 123 1.22 -5.92 -3.83
N ASP A 124 1.56 -7.21 -3.84
CA ASP A 124 2.15 -7.89 -5.00
C ASP A 124 1.16 -8.02 -6.17
N ASP A 125 -0.15 -8.06 -5.91
CA ASP A 125 -1.17 -8.14 -6.97
C ASP A 125 -1.15 -6.88 -7.85
N VAL A 126 -0.80 -5.73 -7.29
CA VAL A 126 -0.66 -4.47 -8.05
C VAL A 126 0.62 -4.50 -8.90
N ALA A 127 1.69 -5.05 -8.35
CA ALA A 127 2.96 -5.18 -9.06
C ALA A 127 2.84 -6.13 -10.27
N ASP A 128 2.11 -7.23 -10.11
CA ASP A 128 1.88 -8.20 -11.18
C ASP A 128 0.86 -7.68 -12.22
N ALA A 129 -0.19 -6.98 -11.81
CA ALA A 129 -1.14 -6.36 -12.74
C ALA A 129 -0.47 -5.37 -13.71
N THR A 130 0.54 -4.63 -13.23
CA THR A 130 1.29 -3.69 -14.08
C THR A 130 2.26 -4.40 -15.02
N ARG A 131 2.82 -5.57 -14.62
CA ARG A 131 3.75 -6.35 -15.46
C ARG A 131 3.09 -6.96 -16.70
N TRP A 132 1.79 -7.21 -16.65
CA TRP A 132 1.06 -7.92 -17.70
C TRP A 132 0.07 -7.06 -18.48
N GLY A 133 0.17 -5.72 -18.42
CA GLY A 133 -0.57 -4.80 -19.29
C GLY A 133 -2.02 -5.23 -19.54
N ALA A 134 -2.78 -5.43 -18.48
CA ALA A 134 -4.18 -5.84 -18.59
C ALA A 134 -5.10 -4.61 -18.73
N ALA A 135 -5.09 -4.02 -19.92
CA ALA A 135 -6.25 -3.46 -20.63
C ALA A 135 -5.87 -3.14 -22.08
#